data_AF-A0A1A8BKY3-F1
#
_entry.id   AF-A0A1A8BKY3-F1
#
_cell.length_a   1.000
_cell.length_b   1.000
_cell.length_c   1.000
_cell.angle_alpha   90.00
_cell.angle_beta   90.00
_cell.angle_gamma   90.00
#
_symmetry.space_group_name_H-M   'P 1'
#
loop_
_entity.id
_entity.type
_entity.pdbx_description
1 polymer ?
#
loop_
_entity_poly.entity_id
_entity_poly.type
_entity_poly.pdbx_seq_one_letter_code
_entity_poly.pdbx_strand_id
1 'polypeptide(L)'
;PQFMLDLFNVVTLREGTQKSLKDLLDGNIVRSFEDKGPVGEKIHLFNLSSLGRGEKIVKAELRWFRHKHRTLRDQHFHQVDLYEVLDSRVKPLRGNFITSRLVPLHTPGWEVFNVTQMVSRWIYNSR
;
A
#
# COMPACT_ATOMS: atom_id res chain seq x y z
N PRO A 1 -6.80 -10.58 4.75
CA PRO A 1 -5.94 -11.14 3.67
C PRO A 1 -4.97 -12.20 4.20
N GLN A 2 -4.58 -13.19 3.39
CA GLN A 2 -3.64 -14.25 3.79
C GLN A 2 -2.35 -13.69 4.40
N PHE A 3 -1.85 -12.58 3.83
CA PHE A 3 -0.69 -11.89 4.36
C PHE A 3 -0.77 -11.54 5.86
N MET A 4 -1.94 -11.15 6.37
CA MET A 4 -2.09 -10.81 7.79
C MET A 4 -1.96 -12.05 8.68
N LEU A 5 -2.38 -13.22 8.17
CA LEU A 5 -2.19 -14.50 8.86
C LEU A 5 -0.73 -14.93 8.81
N ASP A 6 -0.08 -14.79 7.65
CA ASP A 6 1.35 -15.09 7.50
C ASP A 6 2.19 -14.20 8.42
N LEU A 7 1.85 -12.91 8.52
CA LEU A 7 2.50 -11.97 9.42
C LEU A 7 2.32 -12.38 10.89
N PHE A 8 1.10 -12.73 11.28
CA PHE A 8 0.81 -13.22 12.63
C PHE A 8 1.60 -14.50 12.96
N ASN A 9 1.68 -15.45 12.02
CA ASN A 9 2.43 -16.69 12.19
C ASN A 9 3.93 -16.40 12.34
N VAL A 10 4.50 -15.48 11.55
CA VAL A 10 5.90 -15.08 11.65
C VAL A 10 6.22 -14.49 13.03
N VAL A 11 5.28 -13.70 13.58
CA VAL A 11 5.45 -13.08 14.90
C VAL A 11 5.31 -14.11 16.02
N THR A 12 4.30 -14.97 15.99
CA THR A 12 4.00 -15.94 17.06
C THR A 12 4.94 -17.15 17.08
N LEU A 13 5.34 -17.69 15.92
CA LEU A 13 6.24 -18.86 15.85
C LEU A 13 7.66 -18.55 16.36
N ARG A 14 8.02 -17.26 16.51
CA ARG A 14 9.34 -16.83 16.99
C ARG A 14 9.37 -16.39 18.44
N GLU A 15 8.24 -16.37 19.14
CA GLU A 15 8.18 -16.03 20.58
C GLU A 15 8.99 -16.99 21.48
N GLY A 16 9.44 -18.14 20.97
CA GLY A 16 10.37 -19.05 21.65
C GLY A 16 11.84 -18.59 21.67
N THR A 17 12.22 -17.60 20.86
CA THR A 17 13.55 -16.97 20.87
C THR A 17 13.36 -15.48 21.05
N GLN A 18 13.58 -14.98 22.26
CA GLN A 18 13.46 -13.59 22.71
C GLN A 18 14.40 -12.58 22.00
N LYS A 19 14.81 -12.80 20.74
CA LYS A 19 15.37 -11.73 19.90
C LYS A 19 14.21 -10.88 19.42
N SER A 20 14.28 -9.60 19.74
CA SER A 20 13.15 -8.81 20.19
C SER A 20 12.08 -8.61 19.11
N LEU A 21 10.81 -8.57 19.49
CA LEU A 21 9.69 -8.20 18.62
C LEU A 21 9.95 -6.87 17.85
N LYS A 22 10.78 -5.99 18.44
CA LYS A 22 11.27 -4.73 17.87
C LYS A 22 12.18 -4.90 16.65
N ASP A 23 12.86 -6.06 16.51
CA ASP A 23 13.68 -6.37 15.34
C ASP A 23 12.82 -6.82 14.14
N LEU A 24 11.54 -7.19 14.38
CA LEU A 24 10.61 -7.70 13.38
C LEU A 24 9.56 -6.68 12.96
N LEU A 25 9.04 -5.90 13.91
CA LEU A 25 8.01 -4.90 13.67
C LEU A 25 8.30 -3.59 14.41
N ASP A 26 8.27 -2.49 13.65
CA ASP A 26 8.39 -1.13 14.19
C ASP A 26 7.11 -0.65 14.90
N GLY A 27 6.02 -1.41 14.79
CA GLY A 27 4.69 -1.05 15.30
C GLY A 27 4.02 -2.19 16.07
N ASN A 28 3.20 -1.82 17.04
CA ASN A 28 2.41 -2.74 17.88
C ASN A 28 1.05 -3.11 17.29
N ILE A 29 0.56 -2.35 16.30
CA ILE A 29 -0.74 -2.56 15.66
C ILE A 29 -0.53 -2.60 14.15
N VAL A 30 -1.08 -3.62 13.50
CA VAL A 30 -1.12 -3.76 12.04
C VAL A 30 -2.56 -3.88 11.58
N ARG A 31 -2.95 -3.06 10.60
CA ARG A 31 -4.29 -3.08 9.99
C ARG A 31 -4.18 -3.24 8.48
N SER A 32 -5.14 -3.95 7.91
CA SER A 32 -5.30 -4.07 6.46
C SER A 32 -6.53 -3.29 6.03
N PHE A 33 -6.38 -2.47 4.99
CA PHE A 33 -7.47 -1.71 4.39
C PHE A 33 -7.67 -2.19 2.97
N GLU A 34 -8.92 -2.51 2.63
CA GLU A 34 -9.29 -2.92 1.28
C GLU A 34 -9.63 -1.71 0.43
N ASP A 35 -9.34 -1.83 -0.87
CA ASP A 35 -9.80 -0.87 -1.86
C ASP A 35 -11.33 -0.89 -1.96
N LYS A 36 -11.92 0.31 -1.95
CA LYS A 36 -13.35 0.59 -2.12
C LYS A 36 -13.60 1.43 -3.38
N GLY A 37 -12.59 1.60 -4.23
CA GLY A 37 -12.69 2.28 -5.51
C GLY A 37 -13.50 1.49 -6.55
N PRO A 38 -13.89 2.12 -7.67
CA PRO A 38 -14.58 1.45 -8.76
C PRO A 38 -13.70 0.35 -9.36
N VAL A 39 -14.26 -0.85 -9.53
CA VAL A 39 -13.53 -1.99 -10.09
C VAL A 39 -13.11 -1.70 -11.53
N GLY A 40 -11.83 -1.87 -11.83
CA GLY A 40 -11.27 -1.65 -13.16
C GLY A 40 -10.88 -0.19 -13.47
N GLU A 41 -11.10 0.73 -12.54
CA GLU A 41 -10.56 2.09 -12.65
C GLU A 41 -9.14 2.21 -12.07
N LYS A 42 -8.43 3.26 -12.45
CA LYS A 42 -7.07 3.58 -11.97
C LYS A 42 -7.08 4.34 -10.63
N ILE A 43 -8.25 4.48 -10.01
CA ILE A 43 -8.45 5.24 -8.79
C ILE A 43 -8.80 4.26 -7.67
N HIS A 44 -7.98 4.26 -6.63
CA HIS A 44 -8.17 3.43 -5.45
C HIS A 44 -8.64 4.31 -4.28
N LEU A 45 -9.65 3.84 -3.54
CA LEU A 45 -10.24 4.56 -2.42
C LEU A 45 -10.14 3.71 -1.16
N PHE A 46 -9.56 4.26 -0.10
CA PHE A 46 -9.35 3.55 1.16
C PHE A 46 -10.07 4.27 2.30
N ASN A 47 -10.83 3.51 3.10
CA ASN A 47 -11.47 4.06 4.29
C ASN A 47 -10.55 3.86 5.51
N LEU A 48 -9.94 4.95 5.96
CA LEU A 48 -9.02 4.96 7.10
C LEU A 48 -9.67 5.37 8.43
N SER A 49 -11.01 5.41 8.50
CA SER A 49 -11.75 5.89 9.69
C SER A 49 -11.50 5.10 10.97
N SER A 50 -10.96 3.89 10.88
CA SER A 50 -10.62 3.05 12.04
C SER A 50 -9.28 3.43 12.69
N LEU A 51 -8.51 4.35 12.10
CA LEU A 51 -7.28 4.85 12.71
C LEU A 51 -7.61 5.84 13.82
N GLY A 52 -7.08 5.57 15.01
CA GLY A 52 -7.34 6.36 16.22
C GLY A 52 -6.57 7.68 16.21
N ARG A 53 -7.15 8.74 16.80
CA ARG A 53 -6.51 10.06 16.87
C ARG A 53 -5.16 10.05 17.59
N GLY A 54 -4.94 9.14 18.54
CA GLY A 54 -3.69 8.98 19.28
C GLY A 54 -2.65 8.08 18.62
N GLU A 55 -2.96 7.48 17.47
CA GLU A 55 -2.07 6.52 16.82
C GLU A 55 -1.00 7.22 15.99
N LYS A 56 0.23 6.70 16.03
CA LYS A 56 1.34 7.14 15.20
C LYS A 56 1.59 6.11 14.11
N ILE A 57 1.45 6.52 12.86
CA ILE A 57 1.82 5.68 11.72
C ILE A 57 3.33 5.58 11.63
N VAL A 58 3.85 4.36 11.81
CA VAL A 58 5.28 4.03 11.68
C VAL A 58 5.62 3.52 10.28
N LYS A 59 4.70 2.80 9.64
CA LYS A 59 4.86 2.23 8.31
C LYS A 59 3.51 2.04 7.63
N ALA A 60 3.43 2.34 6.34
CA ALA A 60 2.27 2.04 5.50
C ALA A 60 2.72 1.56 4.11
N GLU A 61 2.08 0.51 3.63
CA GLU A 61 2.38 -0.15 2.35
C GLU A 61 1.12 -0.26 1.50
N LEU A 62 1.17 0.25 0.28
CA LEU A 62 0.18 -0.02 -0.75
C LEU A 62 0.63 -1.26 -1.53
N ARG A 63 -0.21 -2.29 -1.53
CA ARG A 63 0.07 -3.56 -2.19
C ARG A 63 -0.88 -3.71 -3.35
N TRP A 64 -0.34 -3.55 -4.54
CA TRP A 64 -1.09 -3.53 -5.78
C TRP A 64 -0.79 -4.81 -6.55
N PHE A 65 -1.83 -5.52 -6.95
CA PHE A 65 -1.68 -6.72 -7.76
C PHE A 65 -1.66 -6.34 -9.24
N ARG A 66 -0.53 -6.58 -9.89
CA ARG A 66 -0.40 -6.40 -11.33
C ARG A 66 -0.96 -7.63 -12.03
N HIS A 67 -1.99 -7.41 -12.85
CA HIS A 67 -2.46 -8.41 -13.80
C HIS A 67 -1.56 -8.46 -15.04
N LYS A 68 -1.40 -9.64 -15.62
CA LYS A 68 -0.67 -9.81 -16.89
C LYS A 68 -1.42 -9.05 -17.99
N HIS A 69 -0.76 -8.05 -18.57
CA HIS A 69 -1.31 -7.37 -19.74
C HIS A 69 -1.16 -8.27 -20.97
N ARG A 70 -2.22 -8.42 -21.78
CA ARG A 70 -2.24 -9.39 -22.89
C ARG A 70 -1.48 -8.96 -24.14
N THR A 71 -0.93 -7.74 -24.22
CA THR A 71 -0.34 -7.23 -25.47
C THR A 71 0.73 -6.15 -25.23
N LEU A 72 1.94 -6.40 -25.74
CA LEU A 72 2.71 -5.67 -26.76
C LEU A 72 4.04 -6.43 -26.93
N ARG A 73 4.34 -6.96 -28.13
CA ARG A 73 5.42 -7.93 -28.34
C ARG A 73 6.84 -7.43 -28.02
N ASP A 74 7.01 -6.12 -27.85
CA ASP A 74 8.33 -5.48 -27.68
C ASP A 74 8.46 -4.61 -26.40
N GLN A 75 7.51 -4.66 -25.46
CA GLN A 75 7.62 -3.90 -24.20
C GLN A 75 7.84 -4.83 -23.00
N HIS A 76 9.02 -4.71 -22.37
CA HIS A 76 9.39 -5.53 -21.22
C HIS A 76 8.95 -4.93 -19.88
N PHE A 77 8.89 -3.60 -19.80
CA PHE A 77 8.59 -2.83 -18.59
C PHE A 77 7.58 -1.72 -18.90
N HIS A 78 6.82 -1.30 -17.88
CA HIS A 78 6.04 -0.06 -17.89
C HIS A 78 6.35 0.76 -16.64
N GLN A 79 6.24 2.08 -16.76
CA GLN A 79 6.34 2.98 -15.62
C GLN A 79 4.97 3.09 -14.96
N VAL A 80 4.91 2.82 -13.67
CA VAL A 80 3.74 3.04 -12.82
C VAL A 80 4.01 4.26 -11.96
N ASP A 81 3.22 5.29 -12.16
CA ASP A 81 3.25 6.51 -11.36
C ASP A 81 2.07 6.49 -10.38
N LEU A 82 2.36 6.67 -9.10
CA LEU A 82 1.38 6.73 -8.03
C LEU A 82 1.17 8.18 -7.61
N TYR A 83 -0.10 8.59 -7.57
CA TYR A 83 -0.52 9.94 -7.20
C TYR A 83 -1.55 9.90 -6.08
N GLU A 84 -1.45 10.86 -5.17
CA GLU A 84 -2.49 11.20 -4.21
C GLU A 84 -3.61 11.95 -4.96
N VAL A 85 -4.87 11.64 -4.69
CA VAL A 85 -6.02 12.34 -5.29
C VAL A 85 -6.58 13.32 -4.27
N LEU A 86 -6.48 14.63 -4.55
CA LEU A 86 -6.92 15.70 -3.66
C LEU A 86 -8.36 16.17 -3.94
N ASP A 87 -8.83 16.06 -5.18
CA ASP A 87 -10.20 16.39 -5.58
C ASP A 87 -10.75 15.29 -6.50
N SER A 88 -11.87 14.68 -6.11
CA SER A 88 -12.51 13.58 -6.83
C SER A 88 -13.23 14.04 -8.10
N ARG A 89 -13.35 15.35 -8.33
CA ARG A 89 -14.13 15.92 -9.44
C ARG A 89 -13.33 16.11 -10.74
N VAL A 90 -12.01 15.97 -10.73
CA VAL A 90 -11.16 16.24 -11.91
C VAL A 90 -10.42 14.96 -12.34
N LYS A 91 -10.92 14.31 -13.40
CA LYS A 91 -10.15 13.32 -14.17
C LYS A 91 -8.87 13.97 -14.72
N PRO A 92 -7.75 13.25 -14.70
CA PRO A 92 -6.63 13.53 -13.82
C PRO A 92 -5.75 14.67 -14.35
N LEU A 93 -5.47 15.69 -13.53
CA LEU A 93 -4.30 16.55 -13.74
C LEU A 93 -3.63 16.89 -12.39
N ARG A 94 -3.00 15.85 -11.82
CA ARG A 94 -1.99 15.87 -10.74
C ARG A 94 -2.46 16.36 -9.37
N GLY A 95 -2.95 15.42 -8.55
CA GLY A 95 -2.67 15.54 -7.12
C GLY A 95 -1.20 15.20 -6.82
N ASN A 96 -0.82 15.10 -5.55
CA ASN A 96 0.60 15.01 -5.19
C ASN A 96 1.23 13.73 -5.72
N PHE A 97 2.35 13.85 -6.43
CA PHE A 97 3.14 12.69 -6.84
C PHE A 97 3.72 11.99 -5.59
N ILE A 98 3.53 10.68 -5.50
CA ILE A 98 4.02 9.87 -4.39
C ILE A 98 5.30 9.17 -4.81
N THR A 99 5.25 8.38 -5.89
CA THR A 99 6.39 7.59 -6.37
C THR A 99 6.18 7.11 -7.79
N SER A 100 7.28 6.70 -8.44
CA SER A 100 7.28 6.08 -9.75
C SER A 100 8.18 4.85 -9.73
N ARG A 101 7.75 3.78 -10.41
CA ARG A 101 8.53 2.54 -10.53
C ARG A 101 8.36 1.92 -11.90
N LEU A 102 9.47 1.45 -12.48
CA LEU A 102 9.44 0.56 -13.63
C LEU A 102 9.11 -0.87 -13.17
N VAL A 103 8.05 -1.43 -13.75
CA VAL A 103 7.55 -2.75 -13.38
C VAL A 103 7.47 -3.66 -14.61
N PRO A 104 7.84 -4.95 -14.50
CA PRO A 104 7.84 -5.87 -15.64
C PRO A 104 6.41 -6.20 -16.09
N LEU A 105 6.16 -6.28 -17.39
CA LEU A 105 4.80 -6.54 -17.92
C LEU A 105 4.39 -8.01 -17.94
N HIS A 106 5.37 -8.89 -18.06
CA HIS A 106 5.15 -10.27 -18.49
C HIS A 106 4.81 -11.22 -17.33
N THR A 107 5.09 -10.80 -16.09
CA THR A 107 4.78 -11.56 -14.88
C THR A 107 3.63 -10.90 -14.11
N PRO A 108 2.55 -11.62 -13.78
CA PRO A 108 1.63 -11.16 -12.75
C PRO A 108 2.32 -11.22 -11.38
N GLY A 109 1.95 -10.33 -10.46
CA GLY A 109 2.56 -10.31 -9.14
C GLY A 109 2.13 -9.14 -8.28
N TRP A 110 2.48 -9.23 -7.00
CA TRP A 110 2.27 -8.17 -6.04
C TRP A 110 3.41 -7.16 -6.10
N GLU A 111 3.07 -5.90 -6.33
CA GLU A 111 3.98 -4.78 -6.17
C GLU A 111 3.69 -4.08 -4.85
N VAL A 112 4.74 -3.74 -4.10
CA VAL A 112 4.63 -3.05 -2.81
C VAL A 112 5.23 -1.65 -2.93
N PHE A 113 4.43 -0.64 -2.63
CA PHE A 113 4.82 0.76 -2.60
C PHE A 113 4.79 1.28 -1.17
N ASN A 114 5.86 1.96 -0.76
CA ASN A 114 5.88 2.63 0.54
C ASN A 114 5.10 3.94 0.44
N VAL A 115 4.04 4.04 1.23
CA VAL A 115 3.13 5.20 1.27
C VAL A 115 3.06 5.84 2.66
N THR A 116 4.03 5.51 3.52
CA THR A 116 4.07 5.93 4.93
C THR A 116 3.90 7.43 5.10
N GLN A 117 4.70 8.24 4.39
CA GLN A 117 4.65 9.70 4.53
C GLN A 117 3.29 10.30 4.14
N MET A 118 2.65 9.77 3.09
CA MET A 118 1.33 10.22 2.65
C MET A 118 0.26 9.89 3.70
N VAL A 119 0.23 8.64 4.17
CA VAL A 119 -0.77 8.20 5.17
C VAL A 119 -0.57 8.94 6.49
N SER A 120 0.67 9.14 6.94
CA SER A 120 0.97 9.94 8.13
C SER A 120 0.43 11.38 8.01
N ARG A 121 0.55 11.99 6.82
CA ARG A 121 0.01 13.33 6.54
C ARG A 121 -1.52 13.36 6.59
N TRP A 122 -2.19 12.37 6.00
CA TRP A 122 -3.65 12.26 6.04
C TRP A 122 -4.18 12.20 7.48
N ILE A 123 -3.57 11.37 8.31
CA ILE A 123 -3.96 11.23 9.71
C ILE A 123 -3.67 12.48 10.51
N TYR A 124 -2.53 13.14 10.26
CA TYR A 124 -2.22 14.42 10.89
C TYR A 124 -3.23 15.52 10.52
N ASN A 125 -3.60 15.62 9.24
CA ASN A 125 -4.55 16.64 8.75
C ASN A 125 -6.02 16.35 9.09
N SER A 126 -6.35 15.10 9.43
CA SER A 126 -7.69 14.71 9.89
C SER A 126 -7.94 14.97 11.39
N ARG A 127 -6.94 15.48 12.11
CA ARG A 127 -7.05 15.91 13.51
C ARG A 127 -7.62 17.31 13.60
#